data_AF-A0A7W1CA38-F1
#
_entry.id   AF-A0A7W1CA38-F1
#
_cell.length_a   1.000
_cell.length_b   1.000
_cell.length_c   1.000
_cell.angle_alpha   90.00
_cell.angle_beta   90.00
_cell.angle_gamma   90.00
#
_symmetry.space_group_name_H-M   'P 1'
#
loop_
_entity.id
_entity.type
_entity.pdbx_description
1 polymer ?
#
loop_
_entity_poly.entity_id
_entity_poly.type
_entity_poly.pdbx_seq_one_letter_code
_entity_poly.pdbx_strand_id
1 'polypeptide(L)'
;MKRVLPAPRPLVFKACTEPDELAKWWGPRGFTAPRVEVDLVVGGSYRIAMQPPDGDLFYLSGEFREVNSPARLAYTFRWDPPDPDDRETVVTLALKDLG
;
A
#
# COMPACT_ATOMS: atom_id res chain seq x y z
N MET A 1 -6.29 -14.52 -1.69
CA MET A 1 -7.57 -13.82 -1.96
C MET A 1 -7.59 -13.35 -3.42
N LYS A 2 -8.76 -13.24 -4.06
CA LYS A 2 -8.94 -12.64 -5.39
C LYS A 2 -10.21 -11.81 -5.40
N ARG A 3 -10.24 -10.72 -6.16
CA ARG A 3 -11.42 -9.86 -6.36
C ARG A 3 -11.43 -9.32 -7.78
N VAL A 4 -12.62 -9.14 -8.35
CA VAL A 4 -12.82 -8.49 -9.65
C VAL A 4 -13.25 -7.04 -9.40
N LEU A 5 -12.64 -6.11 -10.13
CA LEU A 5 -12.95 -4.69 -10.08
C LEU A 5 -13.39 -4.24 -11.48
N PRO A 6 -14.47 -3.45 -11.61
CA PRO A 6 -14.90 -2.88 -12.88
C PRO A 6 -14.04 -1.67 -13.25
N ALA A 7 -12.72 -1.87 -13.41
CA ALA A 7 -11.75 -0.83 -13.69
C ALA A 7 -10.56 -1.41 -14.48
N PRO A 8 -9.92 -0.61 -15.36
CA PRO A 8 -8.74 -1.06 -16.09
C PRO A 8 -7.52 -1.17 -15.16
N ARG A 9 -6.60 -2.11 -15.44
CA ARG A 9 -5.42 -2.36 -14.59
C ARG A 9 -4.56 -1.13 -14.29
N PRO A 10 -4.29 -0.22 -15.25
CA PRO A 10 -3.53 0.99 -14.95
C PRO A 10 -4.16 1.84 -13.85
N LEU A 11 -5.50 1.92 -13.80
CA LEU A 11 -6.21 2.69 -12.78
C LEU A 11 -6.09 2.02 -11.39
N VAL A 12 -6.20 0.69 -11.35
CA VAL A 12 -6.02 -0.07 -10.09
C VAL A 12 -4.58 0.01 -9.61
N PHE A 13 -3.60 -0.07 -10.52
CA PHE A 13 -2.20 0.09 -10.19
C PHE A 13 -1.93 1.48 -9.60
N LYS A 14 -2.40 2.53 -10.28
CA LYS A 14 -2.34 3.92 -9.82
C LYS A 14 -2.90 4.08 -8.41
N ALA A 15 -4.08 3.49 -8.15
CA ALA A 15 -4.72 3.52 -6.84
C ALA A 15 -3.87 2.89 -5.72
N CYS A 16 -3.01 1.93 -6.05
CA CYS A 16 -2.13 1.26 -5.10
C CYS A 16 -0.73 1.88 -4.98
N THR A 17 -0.37 2.86 -5.82
CA THR A 17 1.01 3.37 -5.87
C THR A 17 1.13 4.88 -5.81
N GLU A 18 0.10 5.64 -6.18
CA GLU A 18 0.15 7.10 -6.08
C GLU A 18 -0.27 7.55 -4.68
N PRO A 19 0.50 8.44 -4.03
CA PRO A 19 0.19 8.92 -2.67
C PRO A 19 -1.24 9.44 -2.50
N ASP A 20 -1.66 10.32 -3.41
CA ASP A 20 -2.98 10.94 -3.36
C ASP A 20 -4.12 9.95 -3.56
N GLU A 21 -3.90 8.88 -4.33
CA GLU A 21 -4.91 7.85 -4.54
C GLU A 21 -4.94 6.86 -3.37
N LEU A 22 -3.77 6.43 -2.87
CA LEU A 22 -3.65 5.60 -1.67
C LEU A 22 -4.35 6.24 -0.47
N ALA A 23 -4.13 7.55 -0.26
CA ALA A 23 -4.70 8.29 0.86
C ALA A 23 -6.25 8.26 0.91
N LYS A 24 -6.91 8.04 -0.24
CA LYS A 24 -8.38 8.01 -0.34
C LYS A 24 -9.01 6.73 0.19
N TRP A 25 -8.28 5.61 0.20
CA TRP A 25 -8.87 4.31 0.51
C TRP A 25 -8.06 3.45 1.49
N TRP A 26 -6.81 3.80 1.76
CA TRP A 26 -5.95 3.01 2.64
C TRP A 26 -6.46 3.00 4.08
N GLY A 27 -6.42 1.81 4.68
CA GLY A 27 -6.77 1.58 6.08
C GLY A 27 -8.17 0.99 6.29
N PRO A 28 -8.48 0.54 7.51
CA PRO A 28 -9.82 0.07 7.87
C PRO A 28 -10.89 1.16 7.74
N ARG A 29 -12.16 0.76 7.66
CA ARG A 29 -13.28 1.71 7.67
C ARG A 29 -13.20 2.62 8.91
N GLY A 30 -13.31 3.93 8.67
CA GLY A 30 -13.24 4.97 9.72
C GLY A 30 -11.85 5.54 9.95
N PHE A 31 -10.80 4.92 9.40
CA PHE A 31 -9.45 5.46 9.45
C PHE A 31 -9.24 6.48 8.32
N THR A 32 -8.30 7.39 8.52
CA THR A 32 -7.79 8.26 7.46
C THR A 32 -6.28 8.08 7.32
N ALA A 33 -5.75 8.43 6.14
CA ALA A 33 -4.32 8.41 5.86
C ALA A 33 -3.82 9.84 5.56
N PRO A 34 -3.63 10.69 6.59
CA PRO A 34 -3.34 12.12 6.41
C PRO A 34 -2.00 12.42 5.74
N ARG A 35 -1.07 11.45 5.71
CA ARG A 35 0.21 11.57 5.02
C ARG A 35 0.60 10.24 4.41
N VAL A 36 0.89 10.27 3.11
CA VAL A 36 1.38 9.13 2.34
C VAL A 36 2.61 9.59 1.58
N GLU A 37 3.70 8.84 1.72
CA GLU A 37 4.95 9.06 1.03
C GLU A 37 5.29 7.79 0.25
N VAL A 38 5.67 7.95 -1.02
CA VAL A 38 5.99 6.82 -1.90
C VAL A 38 7.15 7.21 -2.79
N ASP A 39 8.21 6.40 -2.75
CA ASP A 39 9.28 6.37 -3.74
C ASP A 39 9.13 5.09 -4.58
N LEU A 40 8.42 5.20 -5.71
CA LEU A 40 7.96 4.05 -6.49
C LEU A 40 9.03 3.50 -7.44
N VAL A 41 10.11 3.00 -6.86
CA VAL A 41 11.18 2.27 -7.56
C VAL A 41 11.52 1.01 -6.79
N VAL A 42 12.12 0.01 -7.43
CA VAL A 42 12.61 -1.19 -6.71
C VAL A 42 13.71 -0.76 -5.74
N GLY A 43 13.58 -1.14 -4.47
CA GLY A 43 14.42 -0.67 -3.36
C GLY A 43 13.98 0.67 -2.77
N GLY A 44 13.04 1.38 -3.40
CA GLY A 44 12.40 2.57 -2.89
C GLY A 44 11.46 2.24 -1.72
N SER A 45 11.17 3.24 -0.89
CA SER A 45 10.36 3.06 0.32
C SER A 45 9.02 3.77 0.25
N TYR A 46 8.10 3.35 1.11
CA TYR A 46 6.87 4.08 1.38
C TYR A 46 6.63 4.21 2.87
N ARG A 47 5.89 5.25 3.25
CA ARG A 47 5.45 5.46 4.63
C ARG A 47 4.05 6.05 4.64
N ILE A 48 3.18 5.48 5.46
CA ILE A 48 1.79 5.90 5.60
C ILE A 48 1.53 6.21 7.06
N ALA A 49 1.09 7.43 7.34
CA ALA A 49 0.50 7.80 8.61
C ALA A 49 -0.97 7.36 8.60
N MET A 50 -1.40 6.60 9.60
CA MET A 50 -2.78 6.17 9.76
C MET A 50 -3.37 6.75 11.05
N GLN A 51 -4.52 7.40 10.90
CA GLN A 51 -5.26 8.03 12.00
C GLN A 51 -6.56 7.23 12.23
N PRO A 52 -6.70 6.53 13.37
CA PRO A 52 -7.98 5.97 13.81
C PRO A 52 -9.01 7.08 14.08
N PRO A 53 -10.32 6.75 14.09
CA PRO A 53 -11.35 7.69 14.53
C PRO A 53 -11.16 8.08 15.99
N ASP A 54 -10.84 7.10 16.85
CA ASP A 54 -10.58 7.28 18.28
C ASP A 54 -9.23 6.62 18.60
N GLY A 55 -8.16 7.42 18.62
CA GLY A 55 -6.83 6.92 18.94
C GLY A 55 -5.70 7.80 18.41
N ASP A 56 -4.48 7.41 18.75
CA ASP A 56 -3.30 8.14 18.32
C ASP A 56 -2.90 7.79 16.89
N LEU A 57 -2.26 8.76 16.23
CA LEU A 57 -1.64 8.58 14.92
C LEU A 57 -0.50 7.56 15.02
N PHE A 58 -0.46 6.63 14.08
CA PHE A 58 0.62 5.63 13.99
C PHE A 58 1.05 5.45 12.54
N TYR A 59 2.17 4.77 12.35
CA TYR A 59 2.81 4.68 11.05
C TYR A 59 3.04 3.23 10.64
N LEU A 60 2.97 3.01 9.34
CA LEU A 60 3.49 1.82 8.70
C LEU A 60 4.43 2.22 7.59
N SER A 61 5.38 1.34 7.28
CA SER A 61 6.34 1.55 6.22
C SER A 61 6.70 0.25 5.52
N GLY A 62 7.41 0.37 4.42
CA GLY A 62 8.01 -0.77 3.75
C GLY A 62 8.86 -0.36 2.55
N GLU A 63 9.33 -1.36 1.84
CA GLU A 63 10.21 -1.25 0.68
C GLU A 63 9.60 -1.99 -0.51
N PHE A 64 9.64 -1.39 -1.69
CA PHE A 64 9.20 -2.04 -2.93
C PHE A 64 10.24 -3.06 -3.39
N ARG A 65 9.83 -4.33 -3.42
CA ARG A 65 10.65 -5.45 -3.93
C ARG A 65 10.47 -5.66 -5.43
N GLU A 66 9.32 -5.28 -5.98
CA GLU A 66 9.03 -5.37 -7.40
C GLU A 66 8.05 -4.28 -7.83
N VAL A 67 8.37 -3.59 -8.93
CA VAL A 67 7.51 -2.59 -9.56
C VAL A 67 7.46 -2.88 -11.06
N ASN A 68 6.35 -3.45 -11.53
CA ASN A 68 6.12 -3.74 -12.95
C ASN A 68 4.72 -3.20 -13.33
N SER A 69 4.67 -1.92 -13.66
CA SER A 69 3.43 -1.25 -14.02
C SER A 69 2.89 -1.73 -15.37
N PRO A 70 1.56 -1.98 -15.51
CA PRO A 70 0.50 -1.95 -14.50
C PRO A 70 0.15 -3.37 -13.99
N ALA A 71 1.08 -4.31 -14.07
CA ALA A 71 0.81 -5.74 -13.93
C ALA A 71 1.08 -6.31 -12.54
N ARG A 72 2.15 -5.87 -11.89
CA ARG A 72 2.64 -6.50 -10.66
C ARG A 72 3.33 -5.49 -9.75
N LEU A 73 3.10 -5.65 -8.46
CA LEU A 73 3.71 -4.87 -7.41
C LEU A 73 4.00 -5.81 -6.23
N ALA A 74 5.19 -5.74 -5.66
CA ALA A 74 5.50 -6.43 -4.42
C ALA A 74 6.24 -5.48 -3.47
N TYR A 75 5.87 -5.51 -2.19
CA TYR A 75 6.45 -4.64 -1.17
C TYR A 75 6.43 -5.29 0.20
N THR A 76 7.34 -4.88 1.07
CA THR A 76 7.33 -5.26 2.48
C THR A 76 6.35 -4.41 3.25
N PHE A 77 5.90 -4.91 4.40
CA PHE A 77 5.04 -4.20 5.32
C PHE A 77 5.56 -4.39 6.74
N ARG A 78 5.70 -3.29 7.47
CA ARG A 78 6.05 -3.27 8.89
C ARG A 78 5.42 -2.08 9.61
N TRP A 79 5.20 -2.23 10.91
CA TRP A 79 4.82 -1.12 11.79
C TRP A 79 6.02 -0.24 12.13
N ASP A 80 5.74 1.00 12.52
CA ASP A 80 6.75 1.97 12.97
C ASP A 80 6.29 2.63 14.30
N PRO A 81 7.00 2.38 15.42
CA PRO A 81 8.17 1.50 15.53
C PRO A 81 7.80 0.02 15.35
N PRO A 82 8.75 -0.82 14.87
CA PRO A 82 8.52 -2.26 14.77
C PRO A 82 8.51 -2.90 16.16
N ASP A 83 7.67 -3.92 16.34
CA ASP A 83 7.72 -4.80 17.51
C ASP A 83 8.92 -5.78 17.38
N PRO A 84 9.60 -6.16 18.47
CA PRO A 84 10.68 -7.17 18.42
C PRO A 84 10.28 -8.50 17.75
N ASP A 85 9.01 -8.88 17.85
CA ASP A 85 8.47 -10.11 17.25
C ASP A 85 7.92 -9.89 15.82
N ASP A 86 8.00 -8.67 15.29
CA ASP A 86 7.54 -8.38 13.93
C ASP A 86 8.31 -9.22 12.91
N ARG A 87 7.55 -9.91 12.05
CA ARG A 87 8.08 -10.63 10.90
C ARG A 87 7.93 -9.81 9.65
N GLU A 88 8.93 -9.87 8.79
CA GLU A 88 8.83 -9.25 7.46
C GLU A 88 7.62 -9.84 6.73
N THR A 89 6.64 -8.98 6.45
CA THR A 89 5.47 -9.34 5.67
C THR A 89 5.68 -8.87 4.25
N VAL A 90 5.63 -9.78 3.28
CA VAL A 90 5.72 -9.44 1.86
C VAL A 90 4.34 -9.50 1.23
N VAL A 91 3.86 -8.36 0.75
CA VAL A 91 2.61 -8.23 0.00
C VAL A 91 2.92 -8.34 -1.49
N THR A 92 2.14 -9.14 -2.22
CA THR A 92 2.22 -9.23 -3.69
C THR A 92 0.86 -8.97 -4.31
N LEU A 93 0.80 -8.01 -5.23
CA LEU A 93 -0.36 -7.71 -6.06
C LEU A 93 -0.07 -8.15 -7.50
N ALA A 94 -1.00 -8.91 -8.08
CA ALA A 94 -0.98 -9.29 -9.48
C ALA A 94 -2.30 -8.88 -10.14
N LEU A 95 -2.23 -8.00 -11.13
CA LEU A 95 -3.36 -7.44 -11.84
C LEU A 95 -3.45 -8.10 -13.23
N LYS A 96 -4.63 -8.64 -13.56
CA LYS A 96 -4.92 -9.34 -14.82
C LYS A 96 -6.22 -8.83 -15.41
N ASP A 97 -6.24 -8.64 -16.73
CA ASP A 97 -7.46 -8.35 -17.48
C ASP A 97 -8.24 -9.65 -17.66
N LEU A 98 -9.57 -9.55 -17.68
CA LEU A 98 -10.46 -10.70 -17.82
C LEU A 98 -11.12 -10.81 -19.20
N GLY A 99 -10.81 -9.91 -20.14
CA GLY A 99 -11.40 -9.85 -21.47
C GLY A 99 -12.64 -8.97 -21.52
#